data_AF-K1E6Q3-F1
#
_entry.id   AF-K1E6Q3-F1
#
_cell.length_a   1.000
_cell.length_b   1.000
_cell.length_c   1.000
_cell.angle_alpha   90.00
_cell.angle_beta   90.00
_cell.angle_gamma   90.00
#
_symmetry.space_group_name_H-M   'P 1'
#
loop_
_entity.id
_entity.type
_entity.pdbx_description
1 polymer ?
#
loop_
_entity_poly.entity_id
_entity_poly.type
_entity_poly.pdbx_seq_one_letter_code
_entity_poly.pdbx_strand_id
1 'polypeptide(L)'
;MTTAIYGVGAMGGAILDGLTTGGDGEVLAVVRTPERAAELRERYADRPGVEVVDALAAAARADVHLVVVKPYAVADLLAQVRDSLRPGSVVVSLALGVSLADLAAALPDGVAAVRGMPNTPARVGQGMTVLSPAADVTAEQLQLVRDVLAPTGATLVLPEAQQGAATALSGSAPAYFYLVVEAMVDAGVARGLTRADALALAGQAARGAGAMLVETGEEAALLRAQVTSPGGLDRCGARPPRGPRGAARARRRRRGLRRACGLMVADWSVRRLTADDWQRYRAMRLAMLLDEPAAYGSSFAREVAYDEQRWRGLFGQAIFLAEARDGLPLGAATLLRLDPADVPEIVAMWVAGHARGRGIADALVEAAVTEAADGGATEVRLHVMLDNPRAVAFYERAGFAFDGAHGDAPRCDRMSRDLPSIG
;
A
#
# COMPACT_ATOMS: atom_id res chain seq x y z
N MET A 1 20.89 -21.97 -21.25
CA MET A 1 20.86 -20.51 -21.14
C MET A 1 21.91 -20.11 -20.13
N THR A 2 22.78 -19.17 -20.50
CA THR A 2 23.91 -18.75 -19.67
C THR A 2 23.70 -17.31 -19.22
N THR A 3 23.78 -17.06 -17.91
CA THR A 3 23.58 -15.73 -17.31
C THR A 3 24.88 -15.23 -16.71
N ALA A 4 25.32 -14.03 -17.07
CA ALA A 4 26.45 -13.37 -16.42
C ALA A 4 25.97 -12.39 -15.35
N ILE A 5 26.59 -12.41 -14.17
CA ILE A 5 26.38 -11.43 -13.10
C ILE A 5 27.66 -10.62 -12.91
N TYR A 6 27.61 -9.35 -13.29
CA TYR A 6 28.70 -8.41 -13.10
C TYR A 6 28.55 -7.70 -11.76
N GLY A 7 29.32 -8.12 -10.77
CA GLY A 7 29.32 -7.56 -9.42
C GLY A 7 28.53 -8.40 -8.43
N VAL A 8 29.22 -9.26 -7.68
CA VAL A 8 28.62 -10.10 -6.63
C VAL A 8 28.79 -9.46 -5.25
N GLY A 9 28.29 -8.23 -5.12
CA GLY A 9 28.14 -7.53 -3.83
C GLY A 9 26.94 -8.06 -3.04
N ALA A 10 26.36 -7.23 -2.16
CA ALA A 10 25.15 -7.64 -1.42
C ALA A 10 23.98 -8.02 -2.33
N MET A 11 23.65 -7.17 -3.32
CA MET A 11 22.56 -7.45 -4.26
C MET A 11 22.90 -8.54 -5.27
N GLY A 12 24.09 -8.49 -5.89
CA GLY A 12 24.51 -9.53 -6.83
C GLY A 12 24.64 -10.90 -6.18
N GLY A 13 25.08 -10.97 -4.92
CA GLY A 13 25.08 -12.19 -4.12
C GLY A 13 23.67 -12.68 -3.78
N ALA A 14 22.73 -11.78 -3.47
CA ALA A 14 21.33 -12.14 -3.25
C ALA A 14 20.67 -12.73 -4.50
N ILE A 15 20.93 -12.13 -5.67
CA ILE A 15 20.45 -12.63 -6.96
C ILE A 15 21.09 -13.98 -7.25
N LEU A 16 22.42 -14.09 -7.14
CA LEU A 16 23.14 -15.35 -7.34
C LEU A 16 22.61 -16.48 -6.43
N ASP A 17 22.36 -16.17 -5.16
CA ASP A 17 21.77 -17.12 -4.21
C ASP A 17 20.37 -17.57 -4.64
N GLY A 18 19.53 -16.65 -5.14
CA GLY A 18 18.20 -16.95 -5.68
C GLY A 18 18.26 -17.83 -6.93
N LEU A 19 19.10 -17.46 -7.92
CA LEU A 19 19.25 -18.20 -9.17
C LEU A 19 19.72 -19.65 -8.96
N THR A 20 20.61 -19.86 -8.00
CA THR A 20 21.20 -21.18 -7.74
C THR A 20 20.36 -22.08 -6.86
N THR A 21 19.30 -21.54 -6.23
CA THR A 21 18.38 -22.34 -5.41
C THR A 21 17.19 -22.87 -6.22
N GLY A 22 16.86 -22.26 -7.37
CA GLY A 22 15.64 -22.58 -8.12
C GLY A 22 15.77 -22.57 -9.65
N GLY A 23 16.97 -22.50 -10.21
CA GLY A 23 17.18 -22.49 -11.67
C GLY A 23 18.16 -23.57 -12.15
N ASP A 24 17.93 -24.07 -13.37
CA ASP A 24 18.75 -25.08 -14.05
C ASP A 24 19.79 -24.45 -15.01
N GLY A 25 20.10 -23.15 -14.83
CA GLY A 25 20.93 -22.36 -15.74
C GLY A 25 22.40 -22.27 -15.32
N GLU A 26 23.29 -22.08 -16.29
CA GLU A 26 24.70 -21.74 -16.05
C GLU A 26 24.81 -20.26 -15.65
N VAL A 27 25.48 -19.99 -14.53
CA VAL A 27 25.68 -18.64 -14.00
C VAL A 27 27.17 -18.31 -13.93
N LEU A 28 27.58 -17.27 -14.67
CA LEU A 28 28.93 -16.74 -14.70
C LEU A 28 29.04 -15.56 -13.74
N ALA A 29 29.77 -15.73 -12.65
CA ALA A 29 29.96 -14.70 -11.64
C ALA A 29 31.22 -13.89 -11.93
N VAL A 30 31.08 -12.58 -12.11
CA VAL A 30 32.20 -11.67 -12.38
C VAL A 30 32.39 -10.72 -11.21
N VAL A 31 33.64 -10.65 -10.72
CA VAL A 31 34.04 -9.70 -9.67
C VAL A 31 35.37 -9.06 -10.00
N ARG A 32 35.60 -7.87 -9.43
CA ARG A 32 36.75 -7.03 -9.75
C ARG A 32 38.08 -7.52 -9.16
N THR A 33 38.05 -8.13 -7.98
CA THR A 33 39.29 -8.45 -7.24
C THR A 33 39.54 -9.96 -7.16
N PRO A 34 40.80 -10.42 -7.26
CA PRO A 34 41.16 -11.83 -7.14
C PRO A 34 40.74 -12.46 -5.81
N GLU A 35 40.83 -11.70 -4.72
CA GLU A 35 40.47 -12.17 -3.37
C GLU A 35 38.98 -12.49 -3.29
N ARG A 36 38.14 -11.61 -3.88
CA ARG A 36 36.70 -11.82 -3.94
C ARG A 36 36.36 -13.00 -4.86
N ALA A 37 37.11 -13.17 -5.95
CA ALA A 37 36.92 -14.29 -6.85
C ALA A 37 37.23 -15.62 -6.15
N ALA A 38 38.30 -15.68 -5.36
CA ALA A 38 38.65 -16.85 -4.56
C ALA A 38 37.55 -17.17 -3.52
N GLU A 39 37.09 -16.16 -2.78
CA GLU A 39 36.00 -16.32 -1.80
C GLU A 39 34.71 -16.86 -2.44
N LEU A 40 34.35 -16.36 -3.64
CA LEU A 40 33.16 -16.85 -4.35
C LEU A 40 33.33 -18.28 -4.85
N ARG A 41 34.51 -18.65 -5.35
CA ARG A 41 34.79 -20.04 -5.76
C ARG A 41 34.63 -21.00 -4.59
N GLU A 42 35.12 -20.63 -3.41
CA GLU A 42 34.94 -21.41 -2.19
C GLU A 42 33.46 -21.47 -1.78
N ARG A 43 32.79 -20.32 -1.70
CA ARG A 43 31.39 -20.22 -1.26
C ARG A 43 30.41 -20.99 -2.15
N TYR A 44 30.67 -21.06 -3.45
CA TYR A 44 29.80 -21.71 -4.43
C TYR A 44 30.39 -23.03 -4.97
N ALA A 45 31.42 -23.60 -4.33
CA ALA A 45 32.08 -24.83 -4.77
C ALA A 45 31.10 -26.02 -4.91
N ASP A 46 30.13 -26.11 -3.99
CA ASP A 46 29.12 -27.18 -3.98
C ASP A 46 27.90 -26.88 -4.85
N ARG A 47 27.88 -25.75 -5.59
CA ARG A 47 26.77 -25.36 -6.46
C ARG A 47 27.11 -25.64 -7.93
N PRO A 48 26.72 -26.81 -8.48
CA PRO A 48 26.93 -27.09 -9.89
C PRO A 48 26.21 -26.03 -10.73
N GLY A 49 26.92 -25.44 -11.69
CA GLY A 49 26.39 -24.39 -12.56
C GLY A 49 26.85 -22.97 -12.26
N VAL A 50 27.60 -22.72 -11.17
CA VAL A 50 28.25 -21.42 -10.93
C VAL A 50 29.72 -21.48 -11.33
N GLU A 51 30.14 -20.58 -12.20
CA GLU A 51 31.55 -20.43 -12.58
C GLU A 51 32.01 -18.99 -12.33
N VAL A 52 33.16 -18.81 -11.68
CA VAL A 52 33.75 -17.48 -11.47
C VAL A 52 34.78 -17.17 -12.54
N VAL A 53 34.44 -16.22 -13.42
CA VAL A 53 35.20 -15.88 -14.64
C VAL A 53 35.52 -14.38 -14.71
N ASP A 54 36.38 -13.99 -15.65
CA ASP A 54 36.59 -12.57 -15.96
C ASP A 54 35.45 -11.98 -16.80
N ALA A 55 35.42 -10.65 -16.89
CA ALA A 55 34.34 -9.91 -17.53
C ALA A 55 34.21 -10.18 -19.03
N LEU A 56 35.34 -10.38 -19.74
CA LEU A 56 35.35 -10.61 -21.19
C LEU A 56 34.86 -12.02 -21.52
N ALA A 57 35.33 -13.02 -20.76
CA ALA A 57 34.88 -14.40 -20.88
C ALA A 57 33.37 -14.51 -20.62
N ALA A 58 32.86 -13.82 -19.60
CA ALA A 58 31.41 -13.76 -19.34
C ALA A 58 30.64 -13.10 -20.50
N ALA A 59 31.15 -12.00 -21.03
CA ALA A 59 30.52 -11.26 -22.13
C ALA A 59 30.38 -12.11 -23.40
N ALA A 60 31.41 -12.89 -23.72
CA ALA A 60 31.42 -13.76 -24.89
C ALA A 60 30.53 -15.01 -24.78
N ARG A 61 30.06 -15.36 -23.58
CA ARG A 61 29.33 -16.62 -23.31
C ARG A 61 27.87 -16.43 -22.92
N ALA A 62 27.52 -15.33 -22.26
CA ALA A 62 26.20 -15.15 -21.68
C ALA A 62 25.14 -14.67 -22.69
N ASP A 63 23.91 -15.12 -22.47
CA ASP A 63 22.70 -14.69 -23.20
C ASP A 63 22.07 -13.48 -22.49
N VAL A 64 22.16 -13.45 -21.15
CA VAL A 64 21.67 -12.36 -20.29
C VAL A 64 22.80 -11.87 -19.39
N HIS A 65 23.01 -10.54 -19.37
CA HIS A 65 24.05 -9.86 -18.63
C HIS A 65 23.42 -9.00 -17.53
N LEU A 66 23.43 -9.47 -16.28
CA LEU A 66 22.96 -8.72 -15.12
C LEU A 66 24.09 -7.83 -14.59
N VAL A 67 23.98 -6.52 -14.81
CA VAL A 67 24.95 -5.54 -14.33
C VAL A 67 24.53 -5.04 -12.94
N VAL A 68 25.26 -5.51 -11.91
CA VAL A 68 24.95 -5.29 -10.49
C VAL A 68 26.11 -4.61 -9.75
N VAL A 69 26.87 -3.79 -10.47
CA VAL A 69 27.93 -2.95 -9.93
C VAL A 69 27.37 -1.63 -9.38
N LYS A 70 28.22 -0.85 -8.70
CA LYS A 70 27.84 0.50 -8.27
C LYS A 70 27.60 1.39 -9.49
N PRO A 71 26.69 2.38 -9.42
CA PRO A 71 26.31 3.19 -10.58
C PRO A 71 27.50 3.84 -11.30
N TYR A 72 28.45 4.37 -10.53
CA TYR A 72 29.67 5.01 -11.07
C TYR A 72 30.60 4.05 -11.83
N ALA A 73 30.43 2.73 -11.69
CA ALA A 73 31.28 1.72 -12.33
C ALA A 73 30.63 1.08 -13.56
N VAL A 74 29.38 1.43 -13.88
CA VAL A 74 28.64 0.82 -15.00
C VAL A 74 29.27 1.18 -16.34
N ALA A 75 29.57 2.47 -16.56
CA ALA A 75 30.15 2.93 -17.83
C ALA A 75 31.49 2.26 -18.13
N ASP A 76 32.42 2.24 -17.16
CA ASP A 76 33.73 1.60 -17.31
C ASP A 76 33.62 0.10 -17.60
N LEU A 77 32.72 -0.60 -16.89
CA LEU A 77 32.47 -2.01 -17.11
C LEU A 77 31.92 -2.28 -18.51
N LEU A 78 30.92 -1.51 -18.96
CA LEU A 78 30.32 -1.68 -20.27
C LEU A 78 31.33 -1.36 -21.38
N ALA A 79 32.14 -0.32 -21.23
CA ALA A 79 33.23 -0.01 -22.14
C ALA A 79 34.24 -1.16 -22.25
N GLN A 80 34.56 -1.81 -21.12
CA GLN A 80 35.47 -2.97 -21.10
C GLN A 80 34.90 -4.16 -21.88
N VAL A 81 33.61 -4.49 -21.71
CA VAL A 81 33.02 -5.72 -22.29
C VAL A 81 32.38 -5.52 -23.66
N ARG A 82 32.24 -4.26 -24.11
CA ARG A 82 31.48 -3.84 -25.29
C ARG A 82 31.71 -4.73 -26.51
N ASP A 83 32.96 -4.92 -26.89
CA ASP A 83 33.34 -5.63 -28.13
C ASP A 83 33.21 -7.16 -28.00
N SER A 84 32.96 -7.66 -26.79
CA SER A 84 32.78 -9.09 -26.51
C SER A 84 31.30 -9.47 -26.32
N LEU A 85 30.38 -8.50 -26.25
CA LEU A 85 28.95 -8.77 -26.14
C LEU A 85 28.41 -9.32 -27.45
N ARG A 86 27.69 -10.44 -27.38
CA ARG A 86 27.14 -11.12 -28.56
C ARG A 86 25.86 -10.42 -29.04
N PRO A 87 25.67 -10.23 -30.36
CA PRO A 87 24.39 -9.79 -30.90
C PRO A 87 23.25 -10.69 -30.45
N GLY A 88 22.12 -10.10 -30.10
CA GLY A 88 20.93 -10.78 -29.57
C GLY A 88 20.93 -10.98 -28.05
N SER A 89 22.06 -10.76 -27.36
CA SER A 89 22.09 -10.82 -25.90
C SER A 89 21.37 -9.63 -25.25
N VAL A 90 20.99 -9.78 -23.98
CA VAL A 90 20.26 -8.76 -23.23
C VAL A 90 21.10 -8.28 -22.05
N VAL A 91 21.36 -6.97 -21.97
CA VAL A 91 22.00 -6.34 -20.83
C VAL A 91 20.96 -5.71 -19.92
N VAL A 92 20.90 -6.18 -18.68
CA VAL A 92 20.00 -5.71 -17.64
C VAL A 92 20.80 -4.93 -16.59
N SER A 93 20.70 -3.61 -16.59
CA SER A 93 21.31 -2.79 -15.53
C SER A 93 20.43 -2.77 -14.29
N LEU A 94 20.94 -3.31 -13.19
CA LEU A 94 20.31 -3.28 -11.86
C LEU A 94 20.88 -2.16 -10.97
N ALA A 95 21.69 -1.28 -11.56
CA ALA A 95 22.33 -0.17 -10.86
C ALA A 95 21.37 1.02 -10.73
N LEU A 96 21.24 1.53 -9.50
CA LEU A 96 20.40 2.70 -9.22
C LEU A 96 20.89 3.95 -9.96
N GLY A 97 19.99 4.61 -10.67
CA GLY A 97 20.26 5.91 -11.30
C GLY A 97 20.92 5.85 -12.67
N VAL A 98 21.14 4.67 -13.24
CA VAL A 98 21.51 4.53 -14.66
C VAL A 98 20.25 4.59 -15.51
N SER A 99 20.19 5.55 -16.44
CA SER A 99 19.04 5.67 -17.35
C SER A 99 19.13 4.65 -18.50
N LEU A 100 17.99 4.34 -19.13
CA LEU A 100 17.98 3.53 -20.36
C LEU A 100 18.76 4.22 -21.48
N ALA A 101 18.72 5.55 -21.55
CA ALA A 101 19.47 6.30 -22.55
C ALA A 101 20.99 6.12 -22.39
N ASP A 102 21.51 6.27 -21.16
CA ASP A 102 22.93 6.06 -20.87
C ASP A 102 23.34 4.61 -21.08
N LEU A 103 22.47 3.66 -20.69
CA LEU A 103 22.70 2.24 -20.89
C LEU A 103 22.77 1.90 -22.38
N ALA A 104 21.77 2.29 -23.17
CA ALA A 104 21.72 2.01 -24.60
C ALA A 104 22.89 2.64 -25.36
N ALA A 105 23.29 3.87 -25.00
CA ALA A 105 24.44 4.54 -25.60
C ALA A 105 25.78 3.82 -25.36
N ALA A 106 25.90 3.03 -24.28
CA ALA A 106 27.10 2.28 -23.96
C ALA A 106 27.18 0.91 -24.66
N LEU A 107 26.08 0.41 -25.21
CA LEU A 107 26.00 -0.92 -25.82
C LEU A 107 26.31 -0.88 -27.33
N PRO A 108 26.82 -1.97 -27.92
CA PRO A 108 26.93 -2.10 -29.37
C PRO A 108 25.55 -2.39 -30.00
N ASP A 109 25.43 -2.14 -31.29
CA ASP A 109 24.21 -2.45 -32.04
C ASP A 109 23.85 -3.93 -31.93
N GLY A 110 22.55 -4.23 -31.80
CA GLY A 110 22.03 -5.58 -31.70
C GLY A 110 22.08 -6.18 -30.29
N VAL A 111 22.52 -5.45 -29.27
CA VAL A 111 22.42 -5.84 -27.86
C VAL A 111 21.27 -5.08 -27.19
N ALA A 112 20.32 -5.82 -26.62
CA ALA A 112 19.14 -5.24 -26.00
C ALA A 112 19.44 -4.62 -24.63
N ALA A 113 18.86 -3.45 -24.35
CA ALA A 113 19.00 -2.74 -23.09
C ALA A 113 17.74 -2.85 -22.22
N VAL A 114 17.88 -3.31 -20.98
CA VAL A 114 16.81 -3.31 -19.99
C VAL A 114 17.31 -2.65 -18.71
N ARG A 115 16.53 -1.74 -18.15
CA ARG A 115 16.76 -1.21 -16.81
C ARG A 115 15.95 -2.02 -15.82
N GLY A 116 16.56 -2.43 -14.71
CA GLY A 116 15.90 -3.16 -13.64
C GLY A 116 16.14 -2.55 -12.27
N MET A 117 15.17 -2.71 -11.37
CA MET A 117 15.31 -2.35 -9.97
C MET A 117 14.87 -3.52 -9.09
N PRO A 118 15.80 -4.35 -8.57
CA PRO A 118 15.49 -5.43 -7.64
C PRO A 118 15.41 -4.90 -6.21
N ASN A 119 14.99 -5.76 -5.27
CA ASN A 119 15.07 -5.51 -3.84
C ASN A 119 15.67 -6.70 -3.08
N THR A 120 16.07 -6.48 -1.83
CA THR A 120 16.85 -7.47 -1.05
C THR A 120 16.15 -8.80 -0.74
N PRO A 121 14.79 -8.89 -0.65
CA PRO A 121 14.10 -10.18 -0.56
C PRO A 121 14.36 -11.16 -1.72
N ALA A 122 15.01 -10.71 -2.80
CA ALA A 122 15.52 -11.56 -3.87
C ALA A 122 16.36 -12.75 -3.36
N ARG A 123 17.08 -12.55 -2.24
CA ARG A 123 17.91 -13.58 -1.60
C ARG A 123 17.14 -14.84 -1.21
N VAL A 124 15.84 -14.71 -0.93
CA VAL A 124 14.96 -15.81 -0.49
C VAL A 124 13.86 -16.12 -1.51
N GLY A 125 14.04 -15.68 -2.76
CA GLY A 125 13.08 -15.91 -3.84
C GLY A 125 11.76 -15.14 -3.69
N GLN A 126 11.73 -14.10 -2.85
CA GLN A 126 10.54 -13.28 -2.57
C GLN A 126 10.77 -11.82 -2.96
N GLY A 127 11.69 -11.59 -3.89
CA GLY A 127 12.02 -10.28 -4.43
C GLY A 127 10.92 -9.72 -5.33
N MET A 128 11.05 -8.43 -5.60
CA MET A 128 10.36 -7.74 -6.68
C MET A 128 11.40 -7.03 -7.53
N THR A 129 11.44 -7.34 -8.83
CA THR A 129 12.29 -6.61 -9.80
C THR A 129 11.43 -5.85 -10.78
N VAL A 130 11.55 -4.52 -10.77
CA VAL A 130 10.82 -3.65 -11.69
C VAL A 130 11.66 -3.43 -12.95
N LEU A 131 11.17 -3.84 -14.11
CA LEU A 131 11.86 -3.80 -15.39
C LEU A 131 11.31 -2.67 -16.27
N SER A 132 12.19 -1.97 -16.98
CA SER A 132 11.84 -1.05 -18.07
C SER A 132 12.71 -1.43 -19.28
N PRO A 133 12.15 -2.04 -20.32
CA PRO A 133 12.89 -2.33 -21.55
C PRO A 133 13.10 -1.07 -22.39
N ALA A 134 14.18 -1.02 -23.15
CA ALA A 134 14.32 -0.08 -24.28
C ALA A 134 13.31 -0.42 -25.39
N ALA A 135 13.12 0.52 -26.33
CA ALA A 135 12.07 0.43 -27.34
C ALA A 135 12.27 -0.71 -28.35
N ASP A 136 13.50 -1.16 -28.54
CA ASP A 136 13.93 -2.19 -29.48
C ASP A 136 14.01 -3.60 -28.87
N VAL A 137 13.72 -3.75 -27.56
CA VAL A 137 13.70 -5.05 -26.89
C VAL A 137 12.48 -5.85 -27.33
N THR A 138 12.70 -7.07 -27.82
CA THR A 138 11.60 -7.95 -28.25
C THR A 138 10.86 -8.59 -27.07
N ALA A 139 9.66 -9.11 -27.31
CA ALA A 139 8.88 -9.81 -26.30
C ALA A 139 9.63 -11.06 -25.79
N GLU A 140 10.33 -11.77 -26.68
CA GLU A 140 11.12 -12.97 -26.36
C GLU A 140 12.32 -12.61 -25.48
N GLN A 141 13.02 -11.52 -25.79
CA GLN A 141 14.13 -11.03 -24.97
C GLN A 141 13.68 -10.59 -23.57
N LEU A 142 12.54 -9.88 -23.49
CA LEU A 142 11.98 -9.49 -22.21
C LEU A 142 11.52 -10.70 -21.40
N GLN A 143 10.91 -11.70 -22.05
CA GLN A 143 10.51 -12.94 -21.39
C GLN A 143 11.74 -13.71 -20.88
N LEU A 144 12.82 -13.77 -21.66
CA LEU A 144 14.10 -14.36 -21.24
C LEU A 144 14.61 -13.73 -19.93
N VAL A 145 14.57 -12.40 -19.83
CA VAL A 145 14.96 -11.69 -18.61
C VAL A 145 14.05 -12.03 -17.43
N ARG A 146 12.74 -12.15 -17.65
CA ARG A 146 11.78 -12.53 -16.61
C ARG A 146 12.03 -13.96 -16.12
N ASP A 147 12.31 -14.89 -17.02
CA ASP A 147 12.58 -16.29 -16.70
C ASP A 147 13.89 -16.42 -15.91
N VAL A 148 14.93 -15.67 -16.30
CA VAL A 148 16.17 -15.56 -15.51
C VAL A 148 15.87 -15.07 -14.10
N LEU A 149 15.05 -14.04 -13.93
CA LEU A 149 14.82 -13.44 -12.62
C LEU A 149 13.76 -14.17 -11.77
N ALA A 150 12.98 -15.08 -12.35
CA ALA A 150 11.89 -15.77 -11.67
C ALA A 150 12.30 -16.47 -10.35
N PRO A 151 13.47 -17.15 -10.24
CA PRO A 151 13.92 -17.74 -8.97
C PRO A 151 14.18 -16.72 -7.86
N THR A 152 14.35 -15.44 -8.22
CA THR A 152 14.57 -14.35 -7.26
C THR A 152 13.25 -13.71 -6.80
N GLY A 153 12.12 -14.02 -7.44
CA GLY A 153 10.81 -13.48 -7.10
C GLY A 153 10.07 -12.91 -8.30
N ALA A 154 9.12 -12.00 -8.04
CA ALA A 154 8.24 -11.46 -9.06
C ALA A 154 8.90 -10.35 -9.89
N THR A 155 8.43 -10.17 -11.12
CA THR A 155 8.84 -9.07 -12.01
C THR A 155 7.65 -8.23 -12.44
N LEU A 156 7.83 -6.92 -12.46
CA LEU A 156 6.82 -5.96 -12.93
C LEU A 156 7.43 -5.08 -14.03
N VAL A 157 6.77 -4.96 -15.17
CA VAL A 157 7.24 -4.08 -16.25
C VAL A 157 6.50 -2.75 -16.18
N LEU A 158 7.26 -1.67 -16.10
CA LEU A 158 6.74 -0.30 -16.05
C LEU A 158 7.52 0.60 -17.03
N PRO A 159 6.92 1.72 -17.46
CA PRO A 159 7.68 2.78 -18.13
C PRO A 159 8.83 3.29 -17.25
N GLU A 160 9.96 3.66 -17.87
CA GLU A 160 11.14 4.12 -17.12
C GLU A 160 10.84 5.31 -16.20
N ALA A 161 9.97 6.23 -16.62
CA ALA A 161 9.56 7.38 -15.82
C ALA A 161 8.98 7.00 -14.43
N GLN A 162 8.45 5.78 -14.29
CA GLN A 162 7.88 5.28 -13.04
C GLN A 162 8.90 4.53 -12.16
N GLN A 163 10.13 4.27 -12.64
CA GLN A 163 11.16 3.56 -11.90
C GLN A 163 11.50 4.23 -10.57
N GLY A 164 11.50 5.57 -10.50
CA GLY A 164 11.75 6.30 -9.25
C GLY A 164 10.70 5.99 -8.18
N ALA A 165 9.42 6.09 -8.54
CA ALA A 165 8.31 5.77 -7.64
C ALA A 165 8.30 4.28 -7.25
N ALA A 166 8.54 3.40 -8.22
CA ALA A 166 8.59 1.97 -7.98
C ALA A 166 9.76 1.59 -7.06
N THR A 167 10.93 2.21 -7.22
CA THR A 167 12.09 2.03 -6.32
C THR A 167 11.77 2.43 -4.89
N ALA A 168 11.12 3.58 -4.70
CA ALA A 168 10.72 4.05 -3.37
C ALA A 168 9.71 3.08 -2.72
N LEU A 169 8.79 2.52 -3.51
CA LEU A 169 7.78 1.59 -3.03
C LEU A 169 8.33 0.19 -2.76
N SER A 170 9.00 -0.46 -3.71
CA SER A 170 9.44 -1.87 -3.60
C SER A 170 10.88 -2.03 -3.14
N GLY A 171 11.78 -1.13 -3.54
CA GLY A 171 13.20 -1.15 -3.20
C GLY A 171 13.45 -0.81 -1.73
N SER A 172 12.79 0.24 -1.23
CA SER A 172 12.91 0.67 0.17
C SER A 172 11.91 -0.01 1.13
N ALA A 173 10.83 -0.62 0.61
CA ALA A 173 9.82 -1.30 1.42
C ALA A 173 10.36 -2.23 2.50
N PRO A 174 11.34 -3.12 2.23
CA PRO A 174 11.83 -4.05 3.24
C PRO A 174 12.27 -3.35 4.53
N ALA A 175 12.89 -2.17 4.44
CA ALA A 175 13.29 -1.40 5.62
C ALA A 175 12.09 -0.96 6.47
N TYR A 176 10.98 -0.56 5.84
CA TYR A 176 9.75 -0.19 6.56
C TYR A 176 9.13 -1.42 7.26
N PHE A 177 9.10 -2.57 6.58
CA PHE A 177 8.60 -3.80 7.19
C PHE A 177 9.49 -4.27 8.36
N TYR A 178 10.82 -4.19 8.22
CA TYR A 178 11.74 -4.52 9.31
C TYR A 178 11.53 -3.61 10.53
N LEU A 179 11.32 -2.31 10.32
CA LEU A 179 11.02 -1.37 11.40
C LEU A 179 9.71 -1.71 12.13
N VAL A 180 8.67 -2.11 11.40
CA VAL A 180 7.40 -2.55 12.00
C VAL A 180 7.61 -3.82 12.84
N VAL A 181 8.34 -4.80 12.30
CA VAL A 181 8.67 -6.03 13.04
C VAL A 181 9.50 -5.73 14.28
N GLU A 182 10.49 -4.85 14.20
CA GLU A 182 11.29 -4.41 15.35
C GLU A 182 10.42 -3.80 16.44
N ALA A 183 9.49 -2.91 16.09
CA ALA A 183 8.55 -2.31 17.03
C ALA A 183 7.61 -3.35 17.67
N MET A 184 7.16 -4.35 16.90
CA MET A 184 6.35 -5.46 17.43
C MET A 184 7.15 -6.32 18.42
N VAL A 185 8.43 -6.59 18.11
CA VAL A 185 9.34 -7.33 19.00
C VAL A 185 9.52 -6.59 20.32
N ASP A 186 9.82 -5.30 20.27
CA ASP A 186 10.02 -4.48 21.47
C ASP A 186 8.75 -4.41 22.33
N ALA A 187 7.57 -4.33 21.70
CA ALA A 187 6.28 -4.39 22.40
C ALA A 187 6.04 -5.75 23.07
N GLY A 188 6.39 -6.86 22.40
CA GLY A 188 6.32 -8.21 22.94
C GLY A 188 7.23 -8.42 24.14
N VAL A 189 8.48 -7.94 24.05
CA VAL A 189 9.46 -7.97 25.16
C VAL A 189 8.94 -7.16 26.35
N ALA A 190 8.38 -5.97 26.12
CA ALA A 190 7.77 -5.16 27.17
C ALA A 190 6.56 -5.82 27.85
N ARG A 191 5.98 -6.86 27.24
CA ARG A 191 4.87 -7.67 27.77
C ARG A 191 5.34 -9.01 28.36
N GLY A 192 6.64 -9.28 28.40
CA GLY A 192 7.23 -10.45 29.07
C GLY A 192 7.66 -11.60 28.15
N LEU A 193 7.61 -11.43 26.82
CA LEU A 193 8.20 -12.40 25.90
C LEU A 193 9.72 -12.30 25.89
N THR A 194 10.41 -13.41 25.58
CA THR A 194 11.82 -13.32 25.23
C THR A 194 11.95 -12.61 23.88
N ARG A 195 13.09 -11.96 23.62
CA ARG A 195 13.34 -11.29 22.33
C ARG A 195 13.29 -12.28 21.16
N ALA A 196 13.75 -13.51 21.39
CA ALA A 196 13.74 -14.58 20.38
C ALA A 196 12.30 -15.00 20.02
N ASP A 197 11.45 -15.25 21.01
CA ASP A 197 10.06 -15.63 20.78
C ASP A 197 9.28 -14.50 20.10
N ALA A 198 9.46 -13.26 20.56
CA ALA A 198 8.81 -12.10 19.96
C ALA A 198 9.22 -11.91 18.49
N LEU A 199 10.51 -12.14 18.16
CA LEU A 199 11.00 -12.08 16.78
C LEU A 199 10.41 -13.20 15.91
N ALA A 200 10.36 -14.43 16.43
CA ALA A 200 9.77 -15.56 15.71
C ALA A 200 8.28 -15.32 15.40
N LEU A 201 7.51 -14.85 16.38
CA LEU A 201 6.09 -14.55 16.23
C LEU A 201 5.85 -13.40 15.25
N ALA A 202 6.54 -12.26 15.42
CA ALA A 202 6.37 -11.08 14.57
C ALA A 202 6.83 -11.35 13.13
N GLY A 203 7.95 -12.06 12.95
CA GLY A 203 8.46 -12.44 11.63
C GLY A 203 7.50 -13.37 10.88
N GLN A 204 6.98 -14.41 11.54
CA GLN A 204 6.04 -15.33 10.91
C GLN A 204 4.69 -14.64 10.59
N ALA A 205 4.21 -13.75 11.46
CA ALA A 205 3.01 -12.95 11.20
C ALA A 205 3.19 -12.03 9.98
N ALA A 206 4.35 -11.37 9.86
CA ALA A 206 4.67 -10.54 8.70
C ALA A 206 4.74 -11.36 7.40
N ARG A 207 5.39 -12.53 7.43
CA ARG A 207 5.42 -13.46 6.29
C ARG A 207 4.01 -13.88 5.87
N GLY A 208 3.18 -14.32 6.81
CA GLY A 208 1.82 -14.77 6.54
C GLY A 208 0.93 -13.66 5.97
N ALA A 209 0.99 -12.45 6.55
CA ALA A 209 0.22 -11.31 6.05
C ALA A 209 0.63 -10.91 4.62
N GLY A 210 1.94 -10.92 4.33
CA GLY A 210 2.47 -10.68 2.98
C GLY A 210 2.04 -11.76 1.99
N ALA A 211 2.11 -13.03 2.39
CA ALA A 211 1.65 -14.15 1.56
C ALA A 211 0.16 -14.05 1.25
N MET A 212 -0.69 -13.72 2.23
CA MET A 212 -2.12 -13.51 1.99
C MET A 212 -2.36 -12.44 0.92
N LEU A 213 -1.67 -11.30 0.99
CA LEU A 213 -1.82 -10.23 -0.01
C LEU A 213 -1.46 -10.69 -1.43
N VAL A 214 -0.40 -11.48 -1.57
CA VAL A 214 0.14 -11.89 -2.88
C VAL A 214 -0.61 -13.08 -3.44
N GLU A 215 -0.91 -14.08 -2.62
CA GLU A 215 -1.47 -15.37 -3.05
C GLU A 215 -2.99 -15.31 -3.25
N THR A 216 -3.72 -14.53 -2.44
CA THR A 216 -5.18 -14.42 -2.61
C THR A 216 -5.59 -13.28 -3.53
N GLY A 217 -4.73 -12.27 -3.72
CA GLY A 217 -5.06 -11.06 -4.46
C GLY A 217 -6.12 -10.18 -3.79
N GLU A 218 -6.46 -10.46 -2.53
CA GLU A 218 -7.42 -9.66 -1.76
C GLU A 218 -6.85 -8.28 -1.40
N GLU A 219 -7.74 -7.28 -1.34
CA GLU A 219 -7.35 -5.95 -0.91
C GLU A 219 -6.87 -5.93 0.55
N ALA A 220 -5.78 -5.20 0.83
CA ALA A 220 -5.22 -5.10 2.18
C ALA A 220 -6.24 -4.61 3.24
N ALA A 221 -7.19 -3.77 2.83
CA ALA A 221 -8.27 -3.31 3.71
C ALA A 221 -9.20 -4.45 4.15
N LEU A 222 -9.48 -5.40 3.24
CA LEU A 222 -10.33 -6.56 3.50
C LEU A 222 -9.63 -7.55 4.43
N LEU A 223 -8.38 -7.93 4.12
CA LEU A 223 -7.59 -8.82 4.98
C LEU A 223 -7.45 -8.26 6.40
N ARG A 224 -7.24 -6.95 6.53
CA ARG A 224 -7.22 -6.27 7.84
C ARG A 224 -8.56 -6.37 8.55
N ALA A 225 -9.68 -6.16 7.84
CA ALA A 225 -11.01 -6.24 8.43
C ALA A 225 -11.32 -7.66 8.95
N GLN A 226 -10.96 -8.71 8.20
CA GLN A 226 -11.19 -10.10 8.58
C GLN A 226 -10.54 -10.49 9.91
N VAL A 227 -9.37 -9.92 10.23
CA VAL A 227 -8.65 -10.18 11.49
C VAL A 227 -8.93 -9.18 12.60
N THR A 228 -9.74 -8.14 12.32
CA THR A 228 -10.13 -7.12 13.29
C THR A 228 -11.59 -7.35 13.71
N SER A 229 -11.82 -8.19 14.73
CA SER A 229 -13.18 -8.45 15.21
C SER A 229 -13.82 -7.20 15.82
N PRO A 230 -15.11 -6.90 15.56
CA PRO A 230 -15.85 -5.89 16.28
C PRO A 230 -15.92 -6.26 17.77
N GLY A 231 -14.99 -5.73 18.58
CA GLY A 231 -14.84 -6.03 20.01
C GLY A 231 -13.62 -6.88 20.42
N GLY A 232 -12.72 -7.24 19.50
CA GLY A 232 -11.51 -8.01 19.80
C GLY A 232 -10.30 -7.14 20.20
N LEU A 233 -9.63 -7.53 21.30
CA LEU A 233 -8.40 -6.95 21.89
C LEU A 233 -8.47 -5.57 22.57
N ASP A 234 -9.50 -4.75 22.33
CA ASP A 234 -9.64 -3.42 22.97
C ASP A 234 -10.00 -3.43 24.48
N ARG A 235 -10.12 -4.61 25.12
CA ARG A 235 -10.19 -4.74 26.59
C ARG A 235 -8.87 -5.13 27.27
N CYS A 236 -7.87 -5.60 26.53
CA CYS A 236 -6.58 -5.99 27.10
C CYS A 236 -5.57 -4.84 27.04
N GLY A 237 -5.80 -3.76 27.79
CA GLY A 237 -4.80 -2.71 27.93
C GLY A 237 -5.15 -1.49 28.79
N ALA A 238 -6.41 -1.27 29.13
CA ALA A 238 -6.82 -0.13 29.95
C ALA A 238 -7.62 -0.57 31.18
N ARG A 239 -6.93 -1.07 32.20
CA ARG A 239 -7.45 -0.93 33.57
C ARG A 239 -7.29 0.55 33.95
N PRO A 240 -8.37 1.32 34.15
CA PRO A 240 -8.22 2.73 34.51
C PRO A 240 -7.51 2.80 35.88
N PRO A 241 -6.53 3.71 36.05
CA PRO A 241 -5.89 3.90 37.34
C PRO A 241 -6.94 4.36 38.36
N ARG A 242 -7.14 3.57 39.41
CA ARG A 242 -7.93 3.97 40.57
C ARG A 242 -7.17 5.06 41.32
N GLY A 243 -7.69 6.29 41.32
CA GLY A 243 -7.30 7.32 42.28
C GLY A 243 -7.21 8.75 41.73
N PRO A 244 -7.69 9.79 42.47
CA PRO A 244 -7.75 11.17 41.98
C PRO A 244 -6.39 11.87 41.79
N ARG A 245 -5.27 11.21 42.10
CA ARG A 245 -3.93 11.85 42.13
C ARG A 245 -3.03 11.49 40.94
N GLY A 246 -3.43 10.56 40.06
CA GLY A 246 -2.69 10.19 38.84
C GLY A 246 -3.01 11.05 37.60
N ALA A 247 -4.18 11.71 37.57
CA ALA A 247 -4.65 12.46 36.41
C ALA A 247 -3.91 13.79 36.16
N ALA A 248 -3.32 14.38 37.20
CA ALA A 248 -2.65 15.69 37.11
C ALA A 248 -1.25 15.62 36.45
N ARG A 249 -0.50 14.53 36.63
CA ARG A 249 0.83 14.35 36.02
C ARG A 249 0.76 13.96 34.54
N ALA A 250 -0.26 13.21 34.12
CA ALA A 250 -0.48 12.88 32.70
C ALA A 250 -0.96 14.09 31.86
N ARG A 251 -1.70 15.03 32.48
CA ARG A 251 -2.18 16.25 31.80
C ARG A 251 -1.08 17.29 31.54
N ARG A 252 -0.02 17.36 32.37
CA ARG A 252 1.13 18.28 32.15
C ARG A 252 2.09 17.82 31.05
N ARG A 253 2.30 16.51 30.84
CA ARG A 253 3.10 16.00 29.70
C ARG A 253 2.39 16.10 28.35
N ARG A 254 1.05 16.10 28.32
CA ARG A 254 0.27 16.31 27.07
C ARG A 254 0.14 17.78 26.64
N ARG A 255 0.37 18.75 27.54
CA ARG A 255 0.38 20.18 27.20
C ARG A 255 1.73 20.68 26.67
N GLY A 256 2.84 20.02 26.99
CA GLY A 256 4.18 20.37 26.47
C GLY A 256 4.44 19.95 25.02
N LEU A 257 3.75 18.92 24.53
CA LEU A 257 3.90 18.42 23.15
C LEU A 257 2.93 19.05 22.14
N ARG A 258 1.96 19.85 22.58
CA ARG A 258 1.01 20.55 21.70
C ARG A 258 1.44 21.98 21.32
N ARG A 259 2.56 22.48 21.85
CA ARG A 259 3.10 23.82 21.54
C ARG A 259 4.31 23.81 20.58
N ALA A 260 4.75 22.63 20.12
CA ALA A 260 5.88 22.48 19.20
C ALA A 260 5.48 22.11 17.76
N CYS A 261 4.20 21.97 17.46
CA CYS A 261 3.69 21.93 16.08
C CYS A 261 2.81 23.15 15.89
N GLY A 262 3.34 24.15 15.20
CA GLY A 262 2.55 25.27 14.70
C GLY A 262 1.42 24.73 13.83
N LEU A 263 0.21 25.26 14.07
CA LEU A 263 -0.93 25.31 13.15
C LEU A 263 -0.88 24.29 12.00
N MET A 264 -1.34 23.05 12.25
CA MET A 264 -1.72 22.16 11.15
C MET A 264 -3.02 22.69 10.56
N VAL A 265 -2.92 23.29 9.39
CA VAL A 265 -4.04 23.41 8.45
C VAL A 265 -4.60 21.99 8.25
N ALA A 266 -5.93 21.82 8.19
CA ALA A 266 -6.51 20.50 7.98
C ALA A 266 -5.98 19.89 6.67
N ASP A 267 -5.26 18.76 6.76
CA ASP A 267 -4.71 18.01 5.62
C ASP A 267 -5.78 17.20 4.85
N TRP A 268 -7.04 17.62 4.94
CA TRP A 268 -8.18 16.95 4.32
C TRP A 268 -9.26 17.95 3.92
N SER A 269 -10.09 17.57 2.94
CA SER A 269 -11.18 18.38 2.42
C SER A 269 -12.45 17.54 2.25
N VAL A 270 -13.61 18.20 2.22
CA VAL A 270 -14.89 17.58 1.83
C VAL A 270 -15.26 18.08 0.46
N ARG A 271 -15.64 17.18 -0.44
CA ARG A 271 -16.18 17.52 -1.75
C ARG A 271 -17.41 16.68 -2.08
N ARG A 272 -18.29 17.22 -2.91
CA ARG A 272 -19.38 16.46 -3.53
C ARG A 272 -18.80 15.57 -4.64
N LEU A 273 -19.27 14.33 -4.71
CA LEU A 273 -18.89 13.38 -5.75
C LEU A 273 -19.83 13.48 -6.96
N THR A 274 -19.31 13.12 -8.14
CA THR A 274 -20.06 13.02 -9.40
C THR A 274 -20.15 11.57 -9.84
N ALA A 275 -21.00 11.25 -10.83
CA ALA A 275 -21.11 9.88 -11.36
C ALA A 275 -19.79 9.30 -11.89
N ASP A 276 -18.81 10.15 -12.24
CA ASP A 276 -17.48 9.71 -12.65
C ASP A 276 -16.58 9.27 -11.47
N ASP A 277 -16.96 9.62 -10.24
CA ASP A 277 -16.29 9.17 -9.02
C ASP A 277 -16.80 7.80 -8.52
N TRP A 278 -17.56 7.05 -9.32
CA TRP A 278 -18.22 5.82 -8.88
C TRP A 278 -17.25 4.76 -8.32
N GLN A 279 -16.04 4.64 -8.86
CA GLN A 279 -15.02 3.71 -8.36
C GLN A 279 -14.53 4.11 -6.96
N ARG A 280 -14.38 5.41 -6.72
CA ARG A 280 -13.98 5.96 -5.40
C ARG A 280 -15.08 5.74 -4.39
N TYR A 281 -16.32 6.03 -4.77
CA TYR A 281 -17.48 5.78 -3.91
C TYR A 281 -17.66 4.29 -3.62
N ARG A 282 -17.50 3.40 -4.62
CA ARG A 282 -17.54 1.94 -4.43
C ARG A 282 -16.53 1.48 -3.38
N ALA A 283 -15.25 1.85 -3.53
CA ALA A 283 -14.20 1.41 -2.59
C ALA A 283 -14.52 1.84 -1.16
N MET A 284 -14.96 3.08 -0.99
CA MET A 284 -15.37 3.61 0.31
C MET A 284 -16.64 2.95 0.84
N ARG A 285 -17.68 2.76 0.01
CA ARG A 285 -18.95 2.16 0.40
C ARG A 285 -18.77 0.72 0.86
N LEU A 286 -17.91 -0.03 0.19
CA LEU A 286 -17.52 -1.37 0.61
C LEU A 286 -16.76 -1.34 1.94
N ALA A 287 -15.86 -0.37 2.16
CA ALA A 287 -15.19 -0.19 3.44
C ALA A 287 -16.17 0.14 4.58
N MET A 288 -17.20 0.96 4.33
CA MET A 288 -18.25 1.26 5.31
C MET A 288 -19.02 0.01 5.74
N LEU A 289 -19.44 -0.81 4.77
CA LEU A 289 -20.20 -2.05 5.03
C LEU A 289 -19.38 -3.12 5.74
N LEU A 290 -18.04 -3.02 5.71
CA LEU A 290 -17.14 -3.87 6.47
C LEU A 290 -16.89 -3.33 7.88
N ASP A 291 -16.76 -2.01 8.05
CA ASP A 291 -16.49 -1.38 9.36
C ASP A 291 -17.71 -1.46 10.29
N GLU A 292 -18.92 -1.18 9.78
CA GLU A 292 -20.16 -1.16 10.57
C GLU A 292 -21.32 -1.89 9.82
N PRO A 293 -21.26 -3.22 9.63
CA PRO A 293 -22.21 -3.95 8.76
C PRO A 293 -23.67 -3.81 9.19
N ALA A 294 -23.93 -3.69 10.50
CA ALA A 294 -25.27 -3.59 11.07
C ALA A 294 -25.86 -2.16 10.98
N ALA A 295 -25.06 -1.16 10.59
CA ALA A 295 -25.50 0.23 10.50
C ALA A 295 -26.19 0.58 9.17
N TYR A 296 -26.25 -0.36 8.22
CA TYR A 296 -26.77 -0.11 6.88
C TYR A 296 -27.79 -1.18 6.45
N GLY A 297 -28.79 -0.80 5.68
CA GLY A 297 -29.82 -1.70 5.12
C GLY A 297 -29.32 -2.62 3.99
N SER A 298 -28.02 -2.90 3.91
CA SER A 298 -27.37 -3.64 2.84
C SER A 298 -26.12 -4.35 3.37
N SER A 299 -25.52 -5.23 2.57
CA SER A 299 -24.35 -6.01 2.97
C SER A 299 -23.22 -5.91 1.95
N PHE A 300 -21.98 -6.07 2.41
CA PHE A 300 -20.80 -6.12 1.55
C PHE A 300 -20.97 -7.17 0.43
N ALA A 301 -21.40 -8.38 0.79
CA ALA A 301 -21.59 -9.49 -0.15
C ALA A 301 -22.60 -9.17 -1.27
N ARG A 302 -23.59 -8.32 -0.99
CA ARG A 302 -24.57 -7.87 -1.96
C ARG A 302 -24.01 -6.77 -2.86
N GLU A 303 -23.40 -5.74 -2.28
CA GLU A 303 -22.96 -4.55 -3.03
C GLU A 303 -21.67 -4.77 -3.82
N VAL A 304 -20.80 -5.69 -3.41
CA VAL A 304 -19.58 -6.02 -4.17
C VAL A 304 -19.89 -6.55 -5.58
N ALA A 305 -21.04 -7.22 -5.73
CA ALA A 305 -21.55 -7.78 -6.98
C ALA A 305 -22.28 -6.77 -7.88
N TYR A 306 -22.40 -5.51 -7.46
CA TYR A 306 -22.99 -4.48 -8.31
C TYR A 306 -22.08 -4.15 -9.50
N ASP A 307 -22.69 -4.05 -10.68
CA ASP A 307 -22.05 -3.57 -11.90
C ASP A 307 -21.88 -2.04 -11.90
N GLU A 308 -21.12 -1.53 -12.88
CA GLU A 308 -20.86 -0.09 -13.03
C GLU A 308 -22.15 0.72 -13.19
N GLN A 309 -23.11 0.23 -13.98
CA GLN A 309 -24.38 0.93 -14.22
C GLN A 309 -25.12 1.14 -12.90
N ARG A 310 -25.15 0.13 -12.04
CA ARG A 310 -25.74 0.22 -10.71
C ARG A 310 -24.99 1.20 -9.81
N TRP A 311 -23.66 1.20 -9.81
CA TRP A 311 -22.87 2.15 -9.03
C TRP A 311 -23.09 3.60 -9.47
N ARG A 312 -23.09 3.86 -10.78
CA ARG A 312 -23.39 5.18 -11.34
C ARG A 312 -24.83 5.62 -11.06
N GLY A 313 -25.77 4.68 -11.06
CA GLY A 313 -27.18 4.93 -10.71
C GLY A 313 -27.38 5.46 -9.28
N LEU A 314 -26.43 5.22 -8.37
CA LEU A 314 -26.46 5.77 -7.01
C LEU A 314 -26.17 7.27 -6.95
N PHE A 315 -25.73 7.91 -8.04
CA PHE A 315 -25.43 9.35 -8.06
C PHE A 315 -26.63 10.24 -8.40
N GLY A 316 -27.85 9.68 -8.44
CA GLY A 316 -29.08 10.47 -8.44
C GLY A 316 -29.29 11.26 -7.13
N GLN A 317 -28.49 10.97 -6.10
CA GLN A 317 -28.50 11.63 -4.79
C GLN A 317 -27.17 12.37 -4.55
N ALA A 318 -27.13 13.28 -3.57
CA ALA A 318 -25.91 14.02 -3.26
C ALA A 318 -25.00 13.19 -2.33
N ILE A 319 -23.77 12.91 -2.77
CA ILE A 319 -22.79 12.13 -2.02
C ILE A 319 -21.58 13.02 -1.71
N PHE A 320 -21.18 13.05 -0.45
CA PHE A 320 -20.02 13.82 0.03
C PHE A 320 -18.91 12.89 0.48
N LEU A 321 -17.68 13.21 0.07
CA LEU A 321 -16.48 12.48 0.45
C LEU A 321 -15.53 13.42 1.21
N ALA A 322 -15.08 12.98 2.38
CA ALA A 322 -13.94 13.55 3.06
C ALA A 322 -12.67 12.79 2.62
N GLU A 323 -11.68 13.52 2.14
CA GLU A 323 -10.46 12.96 1.53
C GLU A 323 -9.23 13.69 2.05
N ALA A 324 -8.17 12.93 2.36
CA ALA A 324 -6.86 13.50 2.67
C ALA A 324 -6.20 14.07 1.40
N ARG A 325 -5.20 14.95 1.57
CA ARG A 325 -4.47 15.56 0.45
C ARG A 325 -3.82 14.55 -0.51
N ASP A 326 -3.51 13.35 -0.02
CA ASP A 326 -2.94 12.24 -0.78
C ASP A 326 -3.99 11.34 -1.47
N GLY A 327 -5.28 11.69 -1.40
CA GLY A 327 -6.37 10.95 -2.03
C GLY A 327 -6.94 9.81 -1.18
N LEU A 328 -6.54 9.67 0.08
CA LEU A 328 -7.09 8.64 0.96
C LEU A 328 -8.51 9.02 1.42
N PRO A 329 -9.54 8.18 1.17
CA PRO A 329 -10.89 8.43 1.66
C PRO A 329 -10.96 8.26 3.19
N LEU A 330 -11.45 9.29 3.87
CA LEU A 330 -11.50 9.36 5.34
C LEU A 330 -12.92 9.25 5.90
N GLY A 331 -13.95 9.52 5.09
CA GLY A 331 -15.34 9.43 5.50
C GLY A 331 -16.30 9.89 4.41
N ALA A 332 -17.59 9.63 4.60
CA ALA A 332 -18.62 10.11 3.71
C ALA A 332 -19.97 10.28 4.40
N ALA A 333 -20.84 11.02 3.72
CA ALA A 333 -22.26 11.12 4.01
C ALA A 333 -23.02 11.20 2.68
N THR A 334 -24.25 10.67 2.67
CA THR A 334 -25.14 10.74 1.52
C THR A 334 -26.40 11.48 1.92
N LEU A 335 -26.81 12.47 1.12
CA LEU A 335 -28.07 13.17 1.26
C LEU A 335 -29.03 12.70 0.16
N LEU A 336 -30.15 12.13 0.56
CA LEU A 336 -31.16 11.58 -0.33
C LEU A 336 -32.55 12.09 0.03
N ARG A 337 -33.50 11.93 -0.89
CA ARG A 337 -34.92 12.27 -0.68
C ARG A 337 -35.74 11.01 -0.98
N LEU A 338 -36.24 10.37 0.06
CA LEU A 338 -36.97 9.09 -0.06
C LEU A 338 -38.47 9.25 0.08
N ASP A 339 -38.90 10.21 0.89
CA ASP A 339 -40.31 10.37 1.24
C ASP A 339 -41.09 11.22 0.22
N PRO A 340 -42.40 10.98 0.06
CA PRO A 340 -43.28 11.83 -0.77
C PRO A 340 -43.32 13.30 -0.33
N ALA A 341 -42.95 13.58 0.92
CA ALA A 341 -42.81 14.93 1.48
C ALA A 341 -41.52 15.65 1.03
N ASP A 342 -40.66 14.96 0.28
CA ASP A 342 -39.41 15.47 -0.30
C ASP A 342 -38.40 16.04 0.71
N VAL A 343 -38.47 15.58 1.98
CA VAL A 343 -37.56 16.04 3.03
C VAL A 343 -36.21 15.34 2.87
N PRO A 344 -35.08 16.09 2.85
CA PRO A 344 -33.77 15.50 2.67
C PRO A 344 -33.28 14.78 3.93
N GLU A 345 -32.70 13.61 3.71
CA GLU A 345 -32.23 12.68 4.72
C GLU A 345 -30.75 12.39 4.59
N ILE A 346 -30.00 12.54 5.69
CA ILE A 346 -28.61 12.12 5.80
C ILE A 346 -28.58 10.63 6.13
N VAL A 347 -28.02 9.86 5.21
CA VAL A 347 -27.77 8.43 5.39
C VAL A 347 -26.32 8.11 5.08
N ALA A 348 -25.97 6.84 5.29
CA ALA A 348 -24.67 6.30 4.89
C ALA A 348 -23.52 7.19 5.43
N MET A 349 -23.67 7.68 6.67
CA MET A 349 -22.67 8.50 7.32
C MET A 349 -21.62 7.63 7.97
N TRP A 350 -20.35 7.89 7.66
CA TRP A 350 -19.25 7.11 8.19
C TRP A 350 -17.94 7.91 8.22
N VAL A 351 -17.10 7.65 9.22
CA VAL A 351 -15.74 8.18 9.31
C VAL A 351 -14.81 7.05 9.73
N ALA A 352 -13.75 6.85 8.95
CA ALA A 352 -12.76 5.81 9.17
C ALA A 352 -12.19 5.89 10.59
N GLY A 353 -12.03 4.74 11.25
CA GLY A 353 -11.62 4.65 12.66
C GLY A 353 -10.38 5.50 13.01
N HIS A 354 -9.36 5.48 12.14
CA HIS A 354 -8.10 6.22 12.30
C HIS A 354 -8.21 7.74 12.06
N ALA A 355 -9.31 8.19 11.45
CA ALA A 355 -9.60 9.58 11.11
C ALA A 355 -10.61 10.24 12.07
N ARG A 356 -11.23 9.48 12.99
CA ARG A 356 -12.20 9.99 13.97
C ARG A 356 -11.57 11.03 14.92
N GLY A 357 -12.36 12.01 15.34
CA GLY A 357 -11.93 13.07 16.28
C GLY A 357 -11.15 14.22 15.63
N ARG A 358 -11.17 14.32 14.29
CA ARG A 358 -10.51 15.36 13.50
C ARG A 358 -11.46 16.42 12.92
N GLY A 359 -12.75 16.38 13.27
CA GLY A 359 -13.78 17.30 12.73
C GLY A 359 -14.41 16.86 11.41
N ILE A 360 -14.05 15.69 10.89
CA ILE A 360 -14.54 15.19 9.59
C ILE A 360 -16.05 14.93 9.60
N ALA A 361 -16.56 14.35 10.68
CA ALA A 361 -18.00 14.09 10.83
C ALA A 361 -18.80 15.40 10.80
N ASP A 362 -18.32 16.42 11.52
CA ASP A 362 -18.93 17.75 11.55
C ASP A 362 -18.95 18.37 10.14
N ALA A 363 -17.83 18.32 9.42
CA ALA A 363 -17.75 18.86 8.06
C ALA A 363 -18.64 18.13 7.04
N LEU A 364 -18.81 16.82 7.16
CA LEU A 364 -19.71 16.03 6.31
C LEU A 364 -21.18 16.37 6.56
N VAL A 365 -21.58 16.53 7.83
CA VAL A 365 -22.95 16.95 8.20
C VAL A 365 -23.22 18.36 7.68
N GLU A 366 -22.30 19.30 7.89
CA GLU A 366 -22.50 20.68 7.44
C GLU A 366 -22.53 20.79 5.90
N ALA A 367 -21.75 19.97 5.17
CA ALA A 367 -21.86 19.91 3.71
C ALA A 367 -23.24 19.40 3.24
N ALA A 368 -23.78 18.38 3.90
CA ALA A 368 -25.10 17.84 3.60
C ALA A 368 -26.23 18.80 3.99
N VAL A 369 -26.11 19.49 5.12
CA VAL A 369 -27.06 20.52 5.58
C VAL A 369 -27.06 21.74 4.67
N THR A 370 -25.88 22.19 4.23
CA THR A 370 -25.75 23.31 3.28
C THR A 370 -26.43 22.97 1.96
N GLU A 371 -26.18 21.78 1.41
CA GLU A 371 -26.83 21.31 0.18
C GLU A 371 -28.37 21.24 0.33
N ALA A 372 -28.86 20.79 1.49
CA ALA A 372 -30.30 20.77 1.76
C ALA A 372 -30.90 22.19 1.81
N ALA A 373 -30.23 23.12 2.48
CA ALA A 373 -30.66 24.52 2.61
C ALA A 373 -30.64 25.25 1.27
N ASP A 374 -29.59 25.07 0.47
CA ASP A 374 -29.48 25.62 -0.89
C ASP A 374 -30.57 25.05 -1.82
N GLY A 375 -31.01 23.82 -1.55
CA GLY A 375 -32.17 23.18 -2.18
C GLY A 375 -33.53 23.62 -1.63
N GLY A 376 -33.58 24.62 -0.74
CA GLY A 376 -34.81 25.20 -0.19
C GLY A 376 -35.48 24.36 0.91
N ALA A 377 -34.80 23.37 1.48
CA ALA A 377 -35.35 22.58 2.57
C ALA A 377 -35.39 23.40 3.87
N THR A 378 -36.46 23.24 4.64
CA THR A 378 -36.61 23.84 5.98
C THR A 378 -36.23 22.88 7.10
N GLU A 379 -36.00 21.61 6.78
CA GLU A 379 -35.67 20.53 7.72
C GLU A 379 -34.74 19.52 7.05
N VAL A 380 -33.81 18.94 7.82
CA VAL A 380 -33.01 17.76 7.44
C VAL A 380 -33.22 16.66 8.46
N ARG A 381 -33.35 15.42 7.98
CA ARG A 381 -33.60 14.23 8.82
C ARG A 381 -32.45 13.24 8.76
N LEU A 382 -32.40 12.33 9.72
CA LEU A 382 -31.54 11.16 9.70
C LEU A 382 -32.14 10.05 10.56
N HIS A 383 -31.73 8.81 10.27
CA HIS A 383 -32.03 7.65 11.09
C HIS A 383 -30.78 7.20 11.83
N VAL A 384 -30.90 6.94 13.13
CA VAL A 384 -29.79 6.50 13.99
C VAL A 384 -30.20 5.26 14.78
N MET A 385 -29.25 4.33 14.93
CA MET A 385 -29.43 3.17 15.78
C MET A 385 -29.29 3.57 17.26
N LEU A 386 -30.30 3.25 18.07
CA LEU A 386 -30.36 3.60 19.50
C LEU A 386 -29.24 2.93 20.32
N ASP A 387 -28.72 1.79 19.87
CA ASP A 387 -27.59 1.11 20.48
C ASP A 387 -26.21 1.69 20.08
N ASN A 388 -26.20 2.81 19.33
CA ASN A 388 -25.01 3.59 19.01
C ASN A 388 -24.99 4.95 19.75
N PRO A 389 -24.70 4.97 21.07
CA PRO A 389 -24.76 6.19 21.89
C PRO A 389 -23.76 7.26 21.46
N ARG A 390 -22.69 6.87 20.73
CA ARG A 390 -21.70 7.81 20.20
C ARG A 390 -22.27 8.60 19.02
N ALA A 391 -23.01 7.94 18.13
CA ALA A 391 -23.66 8.59 17.00
C ALA A 391 -24.80 9.50 17.48
N VAL A 392 -25.65 9.01 18.40
CA VAL A 392 -26.72 9.82 19.01
C VAL A 392 -26.16 11.10 19.64
N ALA A 393 -25.18 10.97 20.54
CA ALA A 393 -24.58 12.14 21.18
C ALA A 393 -23.87 13.08 20.19
N PHE A 394 -23.40 12.57 19.05
CA PHE A 394 -22.85 13.40 17.98
C PHE A 394 -23.94 14.21 17.28
N TYR A 395 -25.03 13.57 16.87
CA TYR A 395 -26.14 14.25 16.18
C TYR A 395 -26.85 15.27 17.07
N GLU A 396 -27.05 14.97 18.36
CA GLU A 396 -27.56 15.95 19.33
C GLU A 396 -26.69 17.22 19.40
N ARG A 397 -25.35 17.04 19.43
CA ARG A 397 -24.42 18.19 19.40
C ARG A 397 -24.42 18.92 18.06
N ALA A 398 -24.74 18.21 16.97
CA ALA A 398 -24.88 18.78 15.64
C ALA A 398 -26.26 19.42 15.40
N GLY A 399 -27.11 19.53 16.44
CA GLY A 399 -28.39 20.23 16.40
C GLY A 399 -29.58 19.39 15.98
N PHE A 400 -29.44 18.05 15.92
CA PHE A 400 -30.55 17.15 15.66
C PHE A 400 -31.26 16.76 16.96
N ALA A 401 -32.58 16.59 16.92
CA ALA A 401 -33.39 16.10 18.03
C ALA A 401 -34.30 14.95 17.58
N PHE A 402 -34.62 14.03 18.48
CA PHE A 402 -35.60 12.97 18.19
C PHE A 402 -36.98 13.60 17.96
N ASP A 403 -37.61 13.24 16.85
CA ASP A 403 -38.93 13.77 16.45
C ASP A 403 -40.11 12.85 16.87
N GLY A 404 -39.79 11.73 17.55
CA GLY A 404 -40.77 10.76 18.03
C GLY A 404 -41.27 9.77 16.96
N ALA A 405 -40.77 9.86 15.73
CA ALA A 405 -41.03 8.87 14.68
C ALA A 405 -40.02 7.72 14.78
N HIS A 406 -40.53 6.50 14.97
CA HIS A 406 -39.71 5.29 14.98
C HIS A 406 -39.46 4.86 13.54
N GLY A 407 -38.23 4.42 13.23
CA GLY A 407 -37.93 3.80 11.95
C GLY A 407 -38.54 2.40 11.83
N ASP A 408 -38.48 1.80 10.64
CA ASP A 408 -39.02 0.47 10.35
C ASP A 408 -38.34 -0.67 11.15
N ALA A 409 -37.23 -0.39 11.84
CA ALA A 409 -36.50 -1.34 12.67
C ALA A 409 -36.65 -0.99 14.17
N PRO A 410 -36.90 -1.97 15.06
CA PRO A 410 -37.21 -1.76 16.49
C PRO A 410 -36.06 -1.15 17.34
N ARG A 411 -34.94 -0.76 16.71
CA ARG A 411 -33.77 -0.16 17.35
C ARG A 411 -33.28 1.08 16.60
N CYS A 412 -34.06 1.61 15.67
CA CYS A 412 -33.71 2.74 14.83
C CYS A 412 -34.76 3.84 15.00
N ASP A 413 -34.32 5.03 15.40
CA ASP A 413 -35.20 6.19 15.56
C ASP A 413 -34.74 7.33 14.65
N ARG A 414 -35.68 8.21 14.32
CA ARG A 414 -35.43 9.37 13.48
C ARG A 414 -35.08 10.59 14.31
N MET A 415 -34.13 11.37 13.82
CA MET A 415 -33.80 12.68 14.35
C MET A 415 -33.92 13.72 13.24
N SER A 416 -34.32 14.95 13.58
CA SER A 416 -34.42 16.05 12.63
C SER A 416 -33.74 17.32 13.16
N ARG A 417 -33.33 18.17 12.23
CA ARG A 417 -32.75 19.50 12.48
C ARG A 417 -33.47 20.51 11.58
N ASP A 418 -34.06 21.52 12.20
CA ASP A 418 -34.62 22.66 11.49
C ASP A 418 -33.51 23.49 10.84
N LEU A 419 -33.76 23.93 9.61
CA LEU A 419 -32.88 24.83 8.87
C LEU A 419 -33.42 26.25 8.92
N PRO A 420 -32.54 27.26 9.03
CA PRO A 420 -32.97 28.65 9.00
C PRO A 420 -33.65 28.94 7.65
N SER A 421 -34.89 29.43 7.70
CA SER A 421 -35.60 29.91 6.51
C SER A 421 -34.82 31.08 5.90
N ILE A 422 -34.35 30.91 4.66
CA ILE A 422 -33.76 31.98 3.87
C ILE A 422 -34.93 32.88 3.45
N GLY A 423 -35.23 33.89 4.27
CA GLY A 423 -36.22 34.93 4.00
C GLY A 423 -35.71 36.00 3.04
#